data_AF-A0A2V6CRG7-F1
#
_entry.id   AF-A0A2V6CRG7-F1
#
_cell.length_a   1.000
_cell.length_b   1.000
_cell.length_c   1.000
_cell.angle_alpha   90.00
_cell.angle_beta   90.00
_cell.angle_gamma   90.00
#
_symmetry.space_group_name_H-M   'P 1'
#
loop_
_entity.id
_entity.type
_entity.pdbx_description
1 polymer ?
#
loop_
_entity_poly.entity_id
_entity_poly.type
_entity_poly.pdbx_seq_one_letter_code
_entity_poly.pdbx_strand_id
1 'polypeptide(L)'
;MGSGTVVVYFGRLIPTATVAGVADADLSPLVLDVDAYIARVEPLFARDGFYEKEVARRTEQFGHIAHVWSTYESRHHQDDPEPFMRGINSIQLFNDGTRWWIVSIYWQHESAQHPLPENYLRSATR
;
A
#
# COMPACT_ATOMS: atom_id res chain seq x y z
N MET A 1 -19.37 14.97 5.50
CA MET A 1 -18.72 13.67 5.22
C MET A 1 -17.23 13.94 5.26
N GLY A 2 -16.59 13.60 6.37
CA GLY A 2 -15.20 13.99 6.63
C GLY A 2 -14.25 13.13 5.80
N SER A 3 -13.45 13.78 4.96
CA SER A 3 -12.21 13.20 4.44
C SER A 3 -11.34 12.91 5.66
N GLY A 4 -11.35 11.67 6.13
CA GLY A 4 -10.48 11.22 7.20
C GLY A 4 -9.07 11.13 6.67
N THR A 5 -8.30 12.21 6.79
CA THR A 5 -6.86 12.17 6.58
C THR A 5 -6.27 11.12 7.51
N VAL A 6 -5.80 10.02 6.95
CA VAL A 6 -5.05 9.00 7.69
C VAL A 6 -3.69 9.61 8.00
N VAL A 7 -3.56 10.21 9.19
CA VAL A 7 -2.27 10.73 9.65
C VAL A 7 -1.46 9.58 10.22
N VAL A 8 -0.35 9.27 9.54
CA VAL A 8 0.64 8.26 9.91
C VAL A 8 1.69 8.93 10.79
N TYR A 9 1.67 8.70 12.11
CA TYR A 9 2.60 9.34 13.05
C TYR A 9 3.82 8.47 13.41
N PHE A 10 3.74 7.15 13.23
CA PHE A 10 4.82 6.20 13.58
C PHE A 10 5.09 5.14 12.50
N GLY A 11 4.49 5.29 11.32
CA GLY A 11 4.53 4.28 10.27
C GLY A 11 5.87 4.20 9.57
N ARG A 12 6.43 2.99 9.46
CA ARG A 12 7.49 2.70 8.49
C ARG A 12 6.87 2.37 7.15
N LEU A 13 7.38 3.00 6.09
CA LEU A 13 6.98 2.74 4.71
C LEU A 13 8.10 1.97 4.04
N ILE A 14 7.80 0.76 3.58
CA ILE A 14 8.81 -0.21 3.16
C ILE A 14 8.47 -0.73 1.75
N PRO A 15 8.78 0.03 0.68
CA PRO A 15 8.74 -0.53 -0.66
C PRO A 15 9.81 -1.61 -0.82
N THR A 16 9.50 -2.65 -1.60
CA THR A 16 10.51 -3.61 -2.07
C THR A 16 11.18 -3.19 -3.37
N ALA A 17 10.52 -2.41 -4.22
CA ALA A 17 11.11 -1.93 -5.47
C ALA A 17 12.19 -0.87 -5.18
N THR A 18 13.41 -1.12 -5.67
CA THR A 18 14.54 -0.18 -5.51
C THR A 18 14.29 1.16 -6.19
N VAL A 19 13.53 1.17 -7.28
CA VAL A 19 13.12 2.37 -8.02
C VAL A 19 11.63 2.64 -7.81
N ALA A 20 11.26 3.89 -7.50
CA ALA A 20 9.86 4.27 -7.30
C ALA A 20 9.07 4.20 -8.62
N GLY A 21 7.87 3.62 -8.58
CA GLY A 21 6.97 3.54 -9.74
C GLY A 21 7.39 2.52 -10.80
N VAL A 22 8.36 1.64 -10.51
CA VAL A 22 8.80 0.58 -11.43
C VAL A 22 8.48 -0.79 -10.82
N ALA A 23 7.62 -1.55 -11.50
CA ALA A 23 7.18 -2.86 -11.05
C ALA A 23 8.29 -3.94 -11.10
N ASP A 24 9.09 -3.95 -12.18
CA ASP A 24 10.13 -4.97 -12.43
C ASP A 24 11.55 -4.49 -12.03
N ALA A 25 11.65 -3.66 -10.98
CA ALA A 25 12.94 -3.23 -10.45
C ALA A 25 13.61 -4.34 -9.61
N ASP A 26 14.92 -4.22 -9.38
CA ASP A 26 15.60 -5.04 -8.38
C ASP A 26 14.91 -4.87 -7.02
N LEU A 27 14.80 -5.98 -6.27
CA LEU A 27 14.08 -6.02 -5.00
C LEU A 27 15.04 -5.84 -3.81
N SER A 28 14.77 -4.83 -2.98
CA SER A 28 15.42 -4.62 -1.69
C SER A 28 14.48 -3.83 -0.78
N PRO A 29 14.19 -4.30 0.45
CA PRO A 29 13.33 -3.55 1.36
C PRO A 29 14.00 -2.25 1.79
N LEU A 30 13.34 -1.12 1.55
CA LEU A 30 13.81 0.21 1.94
C LEU A 30 13.02 0.71 3.14
N VAL A 31 13.61 0.80 4.32
CA VAL A 31 12.88 1.29 5.52
C VAL A 31 12.86 2.81 5.52
N LEU A 32 11.71 3.40 5.18
CA LEU A 32 11.50 4.85 5.13
C LEU A 32 10.66 5.30 6.32
N ASP A 33 10.95 6.48 6.85
CA ASP A 33 9.96 7.25 7.60
C ASP A 33 9.04 8.03 6.62
N VAL A 34 8.12 8.81 7.18
CA VAL A 34 7.13 9.56 6.39
C VAL A 34 7.80 10.59 5.49
N ASP A 35 8.76 11.36 6.01
CA ASP A 35 9.43 12.42 5.26
C ASP A 35 10.29 11.86 4.13
N ALA A 36 11.04 10.78 4.39
CA ALA A 36 11.83 10.10 3.36
C ALA A 36 10.94 9.46 2.28
N TYR A 37 9.76 8.94 2.66
CA TYR A 37 8.80 8.47 1.68
C TYR A 37 8.25 9.61 0.82
N ILE A 38 7.85 10.73 1.42
CA ILE A 38 7.37 11.91 0.68
C ILE A 38 8.44 12.37 -0.32
N ALA A 39 9.69 12.55 0.12
CA ALA A 39 10.78 12.96 -0.74
C ALA A 39 11.04 11.96 -1.90
N ARG A 40 10.81 10.65 -1.66
CA ARG A 40 10.96 9.60 -2.67
C ARG A 40 9.88 9.67 -3.76
N VAL A 41 8.64 10.00 -3.41
CA VAL A 41 7.48 9.89 -4.33
C VAL A 41 7.00 11.24 -4.87
N GLU A 42 7.32 12.35 -4.22
CA GLU A 42 6.90 13.69 -4.63
C GLU A 42 7.24 14.02 -6.10
N PRO A 43 8.45 13.75 -6.63
CA PRO A 43 8.75 14.03 -8.04
C PRO A 43 7.88 13.20 -9.01
N LEU A 44 7.47 12.00 -8.60
CA LEU A 44 6.63 11.11 -9.41
C LEU A 44 5.19 11.64 -9.44
N PHE A 45 4.63 11.97 -8.27
CA PHE A 45 3.25 12.44 -8.15
C PHE A 45 3.05 13.87 -8.65
N ALA A 46 4.11 14.68 -8.71
CA ALA A 46 4.07 16.00 -9.33
C ALA A 46 3.98 15.92 -10.87
N ARG A 47 4.53 14.85 -11.47
CA ARG A 47 4.51 14.62 -12.92
C ARG A 47 3.24 13.88 -13.36
N ASP A 48 2.90 12.83 -12.63
CA ASP A 48 1.84 11.90 -12.98
C ASP A 48 0.77 11.90 -11.89
N GLY A 49 -0.50 11.92 -12.28
CA GLY A 49 -1.58 11.70 -11.32
C GLY A 49 -1.40 10.36 -10.61
N PHE A 50 -1.81 10.28 -9.35
CA PHE A 50 -1.74 9.05 -8.57
C PHE A 50 -3.01 8.86 -7.76
N TYR A 51 -3.72 7.79 -8.06
CA TYR A 51 -4.90 7.36 -7.33
C TYR A 51 -4.79 5.87 -7.02
N GLU A 52 -4.75 5.53 -5.73
CA GLU A 52 -4.71 4.14 -5.27
C GLU A 52 -6.06 3.69 -4.74
N LYS A 53 -6.46 2.47 -5.09
CA LYS A 53 -7.70 1.84 -4.64
C LYS A 53 -7.40 0.42 -4.15
N GLU A 54 -7.89 0.11 -2.96
CA GLU A 54 -7.95 -1.28 -2.48
C GLU A 54 -9.05 -2.05 -3.23
N VAL A 55 -8.71 -3.24 -3.74
CA VAL A 55 -9.64 -4.13 -4.46
C VAL A 55 -9.95 -5.42 -3.71
N ALA A 56 -9.07 -5.86 -2.82
CA ALA A 56 -9.31 -7.00 -1.95
C ALA A 56 -8.51 -6.88 -0.66
N ARG A 57 -9.00 -7.50 0.42
CA ARG A 57 -8.20 -7.65 1.65
C ARG A 57 -8.52 -8.92 2.42
N ARG A 58 -7.54 -9.37 3.19
CA ARG A 58 -7.68 -10.30 4.32
C ARG A 58 -7.19 -9.60 5.58
N THR A 59 -7.95 -9.74 6.67
CA THR A 59 -7.58 -9.17 7.97
C THR A 59 -7.49 -10.27 9.00
N GLU A 60 -6.36 -10.32 9.70
CA GLU A 60 -6.18 -11.14 10.91
C GLU A 60 -6.04 -10.18 12.09
N GLN A 61 -6.80 -10.41 13.16
CA GLN A 61 -6.80 -9.53 14.33
C GLN A 61 -6.66 -10.34 15.62
N PHE A 62 -5.84 -9.86 16.55
CA PHE A 62 -5.76 -10.38 17.91
C PHE A 62 -5.65 -9.22 18.91
N GLY A 63 -6.67 -9.06 19.76
CA GLY A 63 -6.73 -7.95 20.72
C GLY A 63 -6.55 -6.59 20.05
N HIS A 64 -5.46 -5.90 20.42
CA HIS A 64 -5.10 -4.55 19.96
C HIS A 64 -4.23 -4.52 18.69
N ILE A 65 -3.95 -5.66 18.06
CA ILE A 65 -3.15 -5.70 16.82
C ILE A 65 -3.96 -6.28 15.67
N ALA A 66 -3.68 -5.81 14.46
CA ALA A 66 -4.20 -6.39 13.24
C ALA A 66 -3.14 -6.41 12.13
N HIS A 67 -3.20 -7.44 11.29
CA HIS A 67 -2.48 -7.52 10.02
C HIS A 67 -3.50 -7.47 8.90
N VAL A 68 -3.35 -6.50 8.00
CA VAL A 68 -4.16 -6.41 6.78
C VAL A 68 -3.30 -6.71 5.57
N TRP A 69 -3.66 -7.77 4.85
CA TRP A 69 -3.10 -8.12 3.55
C TRP A 69 -4.02 -7.54 2.48
N SER A 70 -3.64 -6.41 1.88
CA SER A 70 -4.49 -5.55 1.07
C SER A 70 -3.96 -5.45 -0.36
N THR A 71 -4.74 -5.94 -1.32
CA THR A 71 -4.42 -5.83 -2.75
C THR A 71 -4.88 -4.47 -3.25
N TYR A 72 -3.98 -3.75 -3.90
CA TYR A 72 -4.25 -2.42 -4.43
C TYR A 72 -4.08 -2.36 -5.95
N GLU A 73 -4.67 -1.32 -6.51
CA GLU A 73 -4.48 -0.87 -7.89
C GLU A 73 -4.21 0.63 -7.90
N SER A 74 -3.24 1.07 -8.68
CA SER A 74 -2.88 2.47 -8.89
C SER A 74 -3.23 2.91 -10.31
N ARG A 75 -3.80 4.11 -10.44
CA ARG A 75 -4.23 4.76 -11.69
C ARG A 75 -3.72 6.19 -11.75
N HIS A 76 -3.60 6.74 -12.96
CA HIS A 76 -3.24 8.15 -13.10
C HIS A 76 -4.44 9.07 -12.86
N HIS A 77 -5.61 8.62 -13.30
CA HIS A 77 -6.91 9.21 -12.99
C HIS A 77 -7.85 8.17 -12.39
N GLN A 78 -8.75 8.64 -11.52
CA GLN A 78 -9.70 7.76 -10.84
C GLN A 78 -10.58 6.95 -11.82
N ASP A 79 -10.88 7.53 -12.99
CA ASP A 79 -11.75 6.94 -14.00
C ASP A 79 -10.98 6.18 -15.10
N ASP A 80 -9.66 6.00 -14.96
CA ASP A 80 -8.88 5.20 -15.90
C ASP A 80 -9.40 3.75 -15.92
N PRO A 81 -9.67 3.18 -17.11
CA PRO A 81 -10.28 1.86 -17.22
C PRO A 81 -9.38 0.77 -16.66
N GLU A 82 -8.07 0.88 -16.86
CA GLU A 82 -7.07 -0.09 -16.42
C GLU A 82 -6.06 0.57 -15.46
N PRO A 83 -5.63 -0.13 -14.40
CA PRO A 83 -4.56 0.36 -13.55
C PRO A 83 -3.20 0.26 -14.24
N PHE A 84 -2.32 1.23 -13.98
CA PHE A 84 -0.93 1.17 -14.46
C PHE A 84 -0.05 0.32 -13.52
N MET A 85 -0.49 0.08 -12.29
CA MET A 85 0.24 -0.69 -11.30
C MET A 85 -0.71 -1.39 -10.34
N ARG A 86 -0.31 -2.57 -9.88
CA ARG A 86 -1.01 -3.33 -8.85
C ARG A 86 0.01 -3.92 -7.88
N GLY A 87 -0.46 -4.39 -6.74
CA GLY A 87 0.39 -5.07 -5.79
C GLY A 87 -0.31 -5.36 -4.49
N ILE A 88 0.48 -5.72 -3.47
CA ILE A 88 -0.05 -6.02 -2.15
C ILE A 88 0.66 -5.17 -1.09
N ASN A 89 -0.14 -4.51 -0.26
CA ASN A 89 0.25 -3.90 1.00
C ASN A 89 0.10 -4.92 2.14
N SER A 90 1.20 -5.19 2.83
CA SER A 90 1.25 -5.89 4.12
C SER A 90 1.27 -4.84 5.23
N ILE A 91 0.12 -4.61 5.85
CA ILE A 91 -0.10 -3.51 6.79
C ILE A 91 -0.16 -4.06 8.21
N GLN A 92 0.64 -3.49 9.10
CA GLN A 92 0.57 -3.77 10.54
C GLN A 92 -0.10 -2.60 11.25
N LEU A 93 -1.09 -2.91 12.09
CA LEU A 93 -1.91 -1.94 12.81
C LEU A 93 -1.85 -2.17 14.32
N PHE A 94 -1.92 -1.07 15.07
CA PHE A 94 -2.06 -1.06 16.53
C PHE A 94 -3.26 -0.22 16.96
N ASN A 95 -4.06 -0.71 17.90
CA ASN A 95 -5.18 0.00 18.50
C ASN A 95 -4.84 0.42 19.94
N ASP A 96 -4.80 1.72 20.20
CA ASP A 96 -4.48 2.27 21.54
C ASP A 96 -5.67 2.27 22.51
N GLY A 97 -6.79 1.67 22.13
CA GLY A 97 -8.07 1.69 22.84
C GLY A 97 -9.05 2.75 22.32
N THR A 98 -8.60 3.69 21.49
CA THR A 98 -9.42 4.79 20.93
C THR A 98 -9.45 4.79 19.41
N ARG A 99 -8.33 4.46 18.77
CA ARG A 99 -8.20 4.42 17.31
C ARG A 99 -7.13 3.44 16.85
N TRP A 100 -7.18 3.11 15.57
CA TRP A 100 -6.13 2.34 14.89
C TRP A 100 -5.02 3.27 14.37
N TRP A 101 -3.79 2.79 14.47
CA TRP A 101 -2.56 3.40 14.00
C TRP A 101 -1.86 2.47 13.04
N ILE A 102 -1.32 3.02 11.96
CA ILE A 102 -0.42 2.29 11.06
C ILE A 102 0.97 2.26 11.70
N VAL A 103 1.45 1.05 11.98
CA VAL A 103 2.80 0.78 12.50
C VAL A 103 3.79 0.61 11.35
N SER A 104 3.37 -0.11 10.31
CA SER A 104 4.15 -0.28 9.09
C SER A 104 3.26 -0.59 7.89
N ILE A 105 3.74 -0.20 6.71
CA ILE A 105 3.24 -0.67 5.42
C ILE A 105 4.46 -1.20 4.67
N TYR A 106 4.45 -2.50 4.41
CA TYR A 106 5.45 -3.18 3.60
C TYR A 106 4.78 -3.67 2.32
N TRP A 107 5.32 -3.36 1.14
CA TRP A 107 4.61 -3.71 -0.09
C TRP A 107 5.52 -4.14 -1.22
N GLN A 108 4.93 -4.93 -2.11
CA GLN A 108 5.53 -5.34 -3.36
C GLN A 108 4.55 -5.12 -4.51
N HIS A 109 5.07 -4.60 -5.62
CA HIS A 109 4.34 -4.49 -6.88
C HIS A 109 4.19 -5.89 -7.52
N GLU A 110 3.08 -6.09 -8.20
CA GLU A 110 2.97 -7.18 -9.16
C GLU A 110 4.05 -7.05 -10.24
N SER A 111 4.61 -8.17 -10.69
CA SER A 111 5.60 -8.23 -11.78
C SER A 111 5.33 -9.43 -12.68
N ALA A 112 5.99 -9.51 -13.83
CA ALA A 112 5.88 -10.69 -14.69
C ALA A 112 6.34 -11.99 -13.99
N GLN A 113 7.32 -11.89 -13.11
CA GLN A 113 7.88 -13.01 -12.33
C GLN A 113 7.02 -13.32 -11.09
N HIS A 114 6.30 -12.33 -10.57
CA HIS A 114 5.43 -12.47 -9.40
C HIS A 114 4.06 -11.87 -9.71
N PRO A 115 3.25 -12.54 -10.55
CA PRO A 115 1.89 -12.11 -10.85
C PRO A 115 1.00 -12.20 -9.60
N LEU A 116 -0.05 -11.39 -9.51
CA LEU A 116 -1.00 -11.45 -8.40
C LEU A 116 -1.77 -12.77 -8.44
N PRO A 117 -1.69 -13.60 -7.37
CA PRO A 117 -2.53 -14.79 -7.25
C PRO A 117 -4.03 -14.46 -7.25
N GLU A 118 -4.84 -15.27 -7.92
CA GLU A 118 -6.30 -15.06 -8.03
C GLU A 118 -7.00 -14.96 -6.66
N ASN A 119 -6.51 -15.69 -5.66
CA ASN A 119 -7.07 -15.67 -4.31
C ASN A 119 -6.87 -14.32 -3.60
N TYR A 120 -5.98 -13.46 -4.08
CA TYR A 120 -5.80 -12.09 -3.60
C TYR A 120 -6.55 -11.05 -4.44
N LEU A 121 -7.36 -11.47 -5.43
CA LEU A 121 -8.21 -10.56 -6.21
C LEU A 121 -9.67 -10.56 -5.73
N ARG A 122 -10.01 -11.40 -4.75
CA ARG A 122 -11.35 -11.48 -4.17
C ARG A 122 -11.26 -11.20 -2.69
N SER A 123 -12.10 -10.29 -2.19
CA SER A 123 -12.27 -10.13 -0.75
C SER A 123 -12.86 -11.42 -0.18
N ALA A 124 -12.32 -11.89 0.96
CA ALA A 124 -12.98 -12.96 1.70
C ALA A 124 -14.39 -12.50 2.05
N THR A 125 -15.40 -13.29 1.68
CA THR A 125 -16.76 -13.09 2.17
C THR A 125 -16.70 -13.16 3.69
N ARG A 126 -17.12 -12.08 4.36
CA ARG A 126 -17.18 -11.99 5.83
C ARG A 126 -17.99 -13.13 6.44
#